data_AF-A0AAE9DM78-F1
#
_entry.id   AF-A0AAE9DM78-F1
#
_cell.length_a   1.000
_cell.length_b   1.000
_cell.length_c   1.000
_cell.angle_alpha   90.00
_cell.angle_beta   90.00
_cell.angle_gamma   90.00
#
_symmetry.space_group_name_H-M   'P 1'
#
loop_
_entity.id
_entity.type
_entity.pdbx_description
1 polymer ?
#
loop_
_entity_poly.entity_id
_entity_poly.type
_entity_poly.pdbx_seq_one_letter_code
_entity_poly.pdbx_strand_id
1 'polypeptide(L)'
;MNGVEEITSNLHNLVGLAAGMNDRSTPMNTVLDKCTVVLEELRTIQILTETHSEGISDQLKQTETNILEIENLFTRIDQLNENVQKTKSDLDKLEKLYNVKVMTQQTGNDSLTETTTPPTTPVTVKKPPFCENCHTDAEKTGLEETAMAAVREHAFAVNLIGVSEMLPRTSQLLFINVTTAENHTHCIELTIKGWRVASNRNDCMNGDFRQLSIHTKYFETLHALLTEISPEYRQRFGGELITKLSAVAVEQEKKGQNTE
;
A
#
# COMPACT_ATOMS: atom_id res chain seq x y z
N MET A 1 -42.90 15.90 -5.17
CA MET A 1 -42.69 16.82 -4.03
C MET A 1 -43.95 17.61 -3.67
N ASN A 2 -44.71 18.16 -4.62
CA ASN A 2 -45.91 19.00 -4.37
C ASN A 2 -46.89 18.51 -3.28
N GLY A 3 -47.10 17.19 -3.14
CA GLY A 3 -48.06 16.64 -2.19
C GLY A 3 -47.76 16.96 -0.71
N VAL A 4 -46.49 17.11 -0.29
CA VAL A 4 -46.17 17.42 1.12
C VAL A 4 -46.51 18.88 1.45
N GLU A 5 -46.20 19.80 0.53
CA GLU A 5 -46.58 21.22 0.66
C GLU A 5 -48.11 21.41 0.61
N GLU A 6 -48.79 20.68 -0.27
CA GLU A 6 -50.25 20.67 -0.39
C GLU A 6 -50.92 20.15 0.89
N ILE A 7 -50.46 19.02 1.45
CA ILE A 7 -50.96 18.50 2.73
C ILE A 7 -50.65 19.48 3.88
N THR A 8 -49.47 20.10 3.91
CA THR A 8 -49.08 21.09 4.93
C THR A 8 -49.97 22.33 4.88
N SER A 9 -50.27 22.83 3.68
CA SER A 9 -51.18 23.95 3.44
C SER A 9 -52.62 23.62 3.87
N ASN A 10 -53.11 22.44 3.46
CA ASN A 10 -54.44 21.96 3.83
C ASN A 10 -54.59 21.78 5.35
N LEU A 11 -53.55 21.33 6.06
CA LEU A 11 -53.59 21.25 7.52
C LEU A 11 -53.60 22.62 8.18
N HIS A 12 -52.79 23.59 7.72
CA HIS A 12 -52.83 24.97 8.24
C HIS A 12 -54.21 25.62 8.07
N ASN A 13 -54.86 25.38 6.93
CA ASN A 13 -56.24 25.83 6.70
C ASN A 13 -57.23 25.18 7.68
N LEU A 14 -57.07 23.87 7.96
CA LEU A 14 -57.90 23.15 8.93
C LEU A 14 -57.69 23.64 10.38
N VAL A 15 -56.43 23.90 10.78
CA VAL A 15 -56.07 24.52 12.07
C VAL A 15 -56.74 25.90 12.19
N GLY A 16 -56.65 26.73 11.15
CA GLY A 16 -57.25 28.07 11.13
C GLY A 16 -58.77 28.06 11.26
N LEU A 17 -59.44 27.07 10.65
CA LEU A 17 -60.89 26.87 10.79
C LEU A 17 -61.29 26.35 12.18
N ALA A 18 -60.44 25.57 12.85
CA ALA A 18 -60.68 25.04 14.19
C ALA A 18 -60.47 26.07 15.32
N ALA A 19 -59.66 27.11 15.09
CA ALA A 19 -59.21 28.08 16.10
C ALA A 19 -60.32 28.90 16.81
N GLY A 20 -61.58 28.81 16.36
CA GLY A 20 -62.74 29.42 17.04
C GLY A 20 -63.48 28.49 18.02
N MET A 21 -63.13 27.20 18.09
CA MET A 21 -63.85 26.19 18.87
C MET A 21 -63.26 26.04 20.28
N ASN A 22 -63.63 26.95 21.18
CA ASN A 22 -63.09 27.12 22.54
C ASN A 22 -63.44 26.01 23.57
N ASP A 23 -63.44 24.73 23.18
CA ASP A 23 -63.59 23.61 24.13
C ASP A 23 -62.37 22.68 24.16
N ARG A 24 -61.62 22.77 25.26
CA ARG A 24 -60.24 22.28 25.41
C ARG A 24 -60.11 20.76 25.58
N SER A 25 -61.22 20.01 25.63
CA SER A 25 -61.22 18.54 25.75
C SER A 25 -61.83 17.81 24.55
N THR A 26 -62.01 18.48 23.41
CA THR A 26 -62.55 17.83 22.21
C THR A 26 -61.51 16.93 21.53
N PRO A 27 -61.89 15.72 21.04
CA PRO A 27 -60.97 14.81 20.34
C PRO A 27 -60.30 15.43 19.11
N MET A 28 -60.89 16.48 18.53
CA MET A 28 -60.39 17.18 17.35
C MET A 28 -59.05 17.89 17.63
N ASN A 29 -58.84 18.45 18.83
CA ASN A 29 -57.56 19.04 19.21
C ASN A 29 -56.45 17.96 19.29
N THR A 30 -56.74 16.79 19.85
CA THR A 30 -55.80 15.65 19.89
C THR A 30 -55.48 15.11 18.49
N VAL A 31 -56.42 15.18 17.54
CA VAL A 31 -56.15 14.86 16.13
C VAL A 31 -55.23 15.92 15.52
N LEU A 32 -55.47 17.20 15.80
CA LEU A 32 -54.69 18.33 15.28
C LEU A 32 -53.23 18.30 15.75
N ASP A 33 -53.00 18.05 17.05
CA ASP A 33 -51.66 17.87 17.62
C ASP A 33 -50.92 16.71 16.94
N LYS A 34 -51.59 15.55 16.78
CA LYS A 34 -51.00 14.38 16.10
C LYS A 34 -50.69 14.65 14.63
N CYS A 35 -51.57 15.34 13.91
CA CYS A 35 -51.31 15.73 12.52
C CYS A 35 -50.15 16.71 12.41
N THR A 36 -49.96 17.59 13.39
CA THR A 36 -48.83 18.53 13.46
C THR A 36 -47.51 17.76 13.61
N VAL A 37 -47.44 16.80 14.54
CA VAL A 37 -46.25 15.92 14.72
C VAL A 37 -45.94 15.15 13.44
N VAL A 38 -46.95 14.56 12.78
CA VAL A 38 -46.76 13.82 11.52
C VAL A 38 -46.24 14.74 10.39
N LEU A 39 -46.64 16.00 10.34
CA LEU A 39 -46.08 16.96 9.37
C LEU A 39 -44.60 17.28 9.65
N GLU A 40 -44.21 17.41 10.92
CA GLU A 40 -42.81 17.65 11.29
C GLU A 40 -41.92 16.43 10.95
N GLU A 41 -42.41 15.21 11.19
CA GLU A 41 -41.75 13.97 10.77
C GLU A 41 -41.59 13.89 9.24
N LEU A 42 -42.67 14.15 8.48
CA LEU A 42 -42.63 14.13 7.01
C LEU A 42 -41.67 15.20 6.45
N ARG A 43 -41.65 16.40 7.04
CA ARG A 43 -40.72 17.47 6.65
C ARG A 43 -39.27 17.08 6.94
N THR A 44 -39.02 16.41 8.06
CA THR A 44 -37.68 15.90 8.41
C THR A 44 -37.22 14.84 7.42
N ILE A 45 -38.11 13.89 7.06
CA ILE A 45 -37.84 12.87 6.04
C ILE A 45 -37.56 13.50 4.67
N GLN A 46 -38.30 14.55 4.29
CA GLN A 46 -38.05 15.28 3.04
C GLN A 46 -36.64 15.89 3.00
N ILE A 47 -36.26 16.65 4.04
CA ILE A 47 -34.94 17.28 4.14
C ILE A 47 -33.81 16.23 4.09
N LEU A 48 -33.97 15.12 4.82
CA LEU A 48 -33.01 14.01 4.80
C LEU A 48 -32.91 13.35 3.42
N THR A 49 -34.03 13.25 2.69
CA THR A 49 -34.05 12.67 1.33
C THR A 49 -33.38 13.61 0.32
N GLU A 50 -33.67 14.91 0.38
CA GLU A 50 -33.09 15.94 -0.48
C GLU A 50 -31.58 16.03 -0.28
N THR A 51 -31.11 16.21 0.96
CA THR A 51 -29.67 16.27 1.29
C THR A 51 -28.90 15.00 0.93
N HIS A 52 -29.51 13.81 1.11
CA HIS A 52 -28.91 12.56 0.67
C HIS A 52 -28.82 12.46 -0.87
N SER A 53 -29.83 12.98 -1.59
CA SER A 53 -29.83 13.00 -3.06
C SER A 53 -28.78 13.96 -3.64
N GLU A 54 -28.57 15.13 -3.02
CA GLU A 54 -27.51 16.08 -3.38
C GLU A 54 -26.13 15.43 -3.16
N GLY A 55 -25.90 14.82 -1.99
CA GLY A 55 -24.65 14.12 -1.69
C GLY A 55 -24.32 12.97 -2.66
N ILE A 56 -25.32 12.21 -3.10
CA ILE A 56 -25.16 11.18 -4.15
C ILE A 56 -24.82 11.83 -5.50
N SER A 57 -25.46 12.96 -5.84
CA SER A 57 -25.20 13.65 -7.12
C SER A 57 -23.77 14.19 -7.21
N ASP A 58 -23.26 14.78 -6.12
CA ASP A 58 -21.87 15.26 -6.06
C ASP A 58 -20.87 14.10 -6.11
N GLN A 59 -21.13 12.98 -5.41
CA GLN A 59 -20.31 11.77 -5.52
C GLN A 59 -20.29 11.20 -6.93
N LEU A 60 -21.42 11.19 -7.63
CA LEU A 60 -21.50 10.73 -9.03
C LEU A 60 -20.68 11.64 -9.96
N LYS A 61 -20.81 12.96 -9.81
CA LYS A 61 -20.05 13.96 -10.60
C LYS A 61 -18.54 13.90 -10.36
N GLN A 62 -18.12 13.67 -9.11
CA GLN A 62 -16.71 13.43 -8.80
C GLN A 62 -16.23 12.10 -9.41
N THR A 63 -17.06 11.06 -9.40
CA THR A 63 -16.73 9.76 -10.02
C THR A 63 -16.57 9.90 -11.54
N GLU A 64 -17.46 10.64 -12.21
CA GLU A 64 -17.35 10.96 -13.64
C GLU A 64 -16.05 11.73 -13.96
N THR A 65 -15.70 12.72 -13.13
CA THR A 65 -14.42 13.45 -13.25
C THR A 65 -13.22 12.52 -13.13
N ASN A 66 -13.21 11.62 -12.13
CA ASN A 66 -12.14 10.64 -11.93
C ASN A 66 -12.01 9.67 -13.11
N ILE A 67 -13.11 9.28 -13.75
CA ILE A 67 -13.11 8.42 -14.95
C ILE A 67 -12.40 9.13 -16.12
N LEU A 68 -12.72 10.40 -16.37
CA LEU A 68 -12.08 11.20 -17.43
C LEU A 68 -10.57 11.38 -17.18
N GLU A 69 -10.14 11.54 -15.93
CA GLU A 69 -8.72 11.60 -15.58
C GLU A 69 -8.01 10.25 -15.86
N ILE A 70 -8.67 9.13 -15.57
CA ILE A 70 -8.16 7.77 -15.85
C ILE A 70 -8.02 7.53 -17.36
N GLU A 71 -8.98 7.97 -18.19
CA GLU A 71 -8.89 7.88 -19.66
C GLU A 71 -7.69 8.66 -20.22
N ASN A 72 -7.41 9.84 -19.69
CA ASN A 72 -6.22 10.63 -20.04
C ASN A 72 -4.92 9.92 -19.61
N LEU A 73 -4.91 9.25 -18.46
CA LEU A 73 -3.76 8.44 -18.04
C LEU A 73 -3.48 7.26 -18.98
N PHE A 74 -4.52 6.58 -19.50
CA PHE A 74 -4.33 5.53 -20.51
C PHE A 74 -3.68 6.07 -21.79
N THR A 75 -4.15 7.21 -22.31
CA THR A 75 -3.55 7.87 -23.48
C THR A 75 -2.06 8.18 -23.27
N ARG A 76 -1.67 8.61 -22.06
CA ARG A 76 -0.27 8.87 -21.69
C ARG A 76 0.57 7.59 -21.59
N ILE A 77 -0.02 6.47 -21.17
CA ILE A 77 0.63 5.16 -21.11
C ILE A 77 0.92 4.64 -22.52
N ASP A 78 -0.03 4.78 -23.45
CA ASP A 78 0.15 4.37 -24.85
C ASP A 78 1.29 5.17 -25.50
N GLN A 79 1.30 6.50 -25.33
CA GLN A 79 2.37 7.35 -25.85
C GLN A 79 3.75 7.00 -25.25
N LEU A 80 3.81 6.62 -23.97
CA LEU A 80 5.04 6.16 -23.32
C LEU A 80 5.50 4.81 -23.91
N ASN A 81 4.57 3.88 -24.16
CA ASN A 81 4.89 2.59 -24.78
C ASN A 81 5.47 2.77 -26.19
N GLU A 82 4.90 3.64 -27.02
CA GLU A 82 5.46 3.99 -28.34
C GLU A 82 6.90 4.51 -28.23
N ASN A 83 7.16 5.43 -27.30
CA ASN A 83 8.49 5.99 -27.06
C ASN A 83 9.50 4.91 -26.62
N VAL A 84 9.07 3.94 -25.79
CA VAL A 84 9.89 2.80 -25.38
C VAL A 84 10.21 1.88 -26.57
N GLN A 85 9.22 1.55 -27.43
CA GLN A 85 9.47 0.72 -28.61
C GLN A 85 10.40 1.41 -29.63
N LYS A 86 10.25 2.72 -29.83
CA LYS A 86 11.14 3.51 -30.68
C LYS A 86 12.57 3.49 -30.14
N THR A 87 12.75 3.76 -28.84
CA THR A 87 14.06 3.74 -28.17
C THR A 87 14.73 2.38 -28.28
N LYS A 88 13.97 1.29 -28.11
CA LYS A 88 14.45 -0.08 -28.32
C LYS A 88 14.92 -0.31 -29.77
N SER A 89 14.12 0.10 -30.75
CA SER A 89 14.50 -0.03 -32.18
C SER A 89 15.78 0.75 -32.53
N ASP A 90 15.98 1.92 -31.94
CA ASP A 90 17.18 2.73 -32.14
C ASP A 90 18.41 2.12 -31.44
N LEU A 91 18.23 1.47 -30.28
CA LEU A 91 19.29 0.69 -29.62
C LEU A 91 19.69 -0.54 -30.46
N ASP A 92 18.73 -1.30 -30.99
CA ASP A 92 18.97 -2.46 -31.88
C ASP A 92 19.74 -2.06 -33.16
N LYS A 93 19.52 -0.84 -33.68
CA LYS A 93 20.27 -0.29 -34.83
C LYS A 93 21.71 0.04 -34.42
N LEU A 94 21.90 0.65 -33.26
CA LEU A 94 23.22 1.05 -32.76
C LEU A 94 24.10 -0.18 -32.47
N GLU A 95 23.54 -1.24 -31.90
CA GLU A 95 24.24 -2.52 -31.69
C GLU A 95 24.71 -3.13 -33.02
N LYS A 96 23.85 -3.15 -34.04
CA LYS A 96 24.23 -3.62 -35.39
C LYS A 96 25.36 -2.78 -36.00
N LEU A 97 25.30 -1.46 -35.89
CA LEU A 97 26.36 -0.57 -36.36
C LEU A 97 27.69 -0.80 -35.62
N TYR A 98 27.65 -1.01 -34.31
CA TYR A 98 28.83 -1.33 -33.52
C TYR A 98 29.47 -2.66 -33.97
N ASN A 99 28.67 -3.72 -34.10
CA ASN A 99 29.15 -5.04 -34.51
C ASN A 99 29.76 -5.04 -35.93
N VAL A 100 29.18 -4.28 -36.87
CA VAL A 100 29.76 -4.07 -38.22
C VAL A 100 31.10 -3.32 -38.14
N LYS A 101 31.22 -2.32 -37.26
CA LYS A 101 32.46 -1.54 -37.08
C LYS A 101 33.57 -2.33 -36.37
N VAL A 102 33.23 -3.33 -35.57
CA VAL A 102 34.18 -4.27 -34.97
C VAL A 102 34.73 -5.25 -36.02
N MET A 103 33.85 -5.83 -36.85
CA MET A 103 34.26 -6.77 -37.91
C MET A 103 35.15 -6.12 -38.98
N THR A 104 34.95 -4.84 -39.29
CA THR A 104 35.73 -4.12 -40.32
C THR A 104 37.11 -3.62 -39.86
N GLN A 105 37.48 -3.80 -38.59
CA GLN A 105 38.80 -3.43 -38.05
C GLN A 105 39.80 -4.60 -37.95
N GLN A 106 39.42 -5.83 -38.33
CA GLN A 106 40.29 -7.01 -38.20
C GLN A 106 41.04 -7.40 -39.48
N THR A 107 40.78 -6.77 -40.63
CA THR A 107 41.49 -7.03 -41.89
C THR A 107 42.67 -6.06 -42.06
N GLY A 108 43.77 -6.27 -41.32
CA GLY A 108 44.97 -5.43 -41.47
C GLY A 108 46.06 -5.57 -40.42
N ASN A 109 46.67 -6.77 -40.28
CA ASN A 109 48.13 -6.98 -40.14
C ASN A 109 48.44 -8.43 -39.76
N ASP A 110 49.26 -9.12 -40.58
CA ASP A 110 49.90 -10.39 -40.22
C ASP A 110 51.19 -10.16 -39.44
N SER A 111 51.39 -10.87 -38.32
CA SER A 111 52.69 -11.44 -37.96
C SER A 111 52.55 -12.53 -36.89
N LEU A 112 53.42 -13.54 -36.97
CA LEU A 112 53.45 -14.76 -36.12
C LEU A 112 54.12 -14.51 -34.76
N THR A 113 53.66 -15.19 -33.69
CA THR A 113 54.48 -15.98 -32.74
C THR A 113 53.64 -16.73 -31.68
N GLU A 114 53.76 -18.06 -31.68
CA GLU A 114 53.89 -19.01 -30.56
C GLU A 114 53.35 -18.76 -29.11
N THR A 115 52.47 -19.69 -28.70
CA THR A 115 52.60 -20.60 -27.51
C THR A 115 52.17 -20.17 -26.09
N THR A 116 51.58 -21.14 -25.37
CA THR A 116 51.20 -21.26 -23.93
C THR A 116 49.81 -20.79 -23.44
N THR A 117 49.09 -21.74 -22.81
CA THR A 117 48.11 -21.56 -21.72
C THR A 117 48.82 -21.79 -20.36
N PRO A 118 48.22 -21.62 -19.15
CA PRO A 118 46.91 -21.09 -18.72
C PRO A 118 47.14 -19.73 -17.94
N PRO A 119 46.49 -19.30 -16.81
CA PRO A 119 45.33 -19.77 -16.03
C PRO A 119 44.32 -18.66 -15.58
N THR A 120 43.51 -18.98 -14.57
CA THR A 120 42.38 -18.22 -13.98
C THR A 120 42.78 -17.09 -13.00
N THR A 121 42.04 -15.97 -12.97
CA THR A 121 41.80 -15.13 -11.76
C THR A 121 40.59 -14.19 -11.98
N PRO A 122 39.91 -13.69 -10.92
CA PRO A 122 38.56 -13.12 -11.04
C PRO A 122 38.55 -11.62 -11.36
N VAL A 123 37.59 -11.19 -12.19
CA VAL A 123 37.36 -9.75 -12.45
C VAL A 123 36.55 -9.13 -11.32
N THR A 124 37.20 -8.31 -10.51
CA THR A 124 36.55 -7.49 -9.47
C THR A 124 35.57 -6.50 -10.09
N VAL A 125 34.27 -6.66 -9.81
CA VAL A 125 33.25 -5.67 -10.18
C VAL A 125 33.46 -4.41 -9.33
N LYS A 126 33.71 -3.28 -9.99
CA LYS A 126 33.83 -1.98 -9.31
C LYS A 126 32.46 -1.50 -8.83
N LYS A 127 32.38 -1.20 -7.54
CA LYS A 127 31.22 -0.58 -6.88
C LYS A 127 30.93 0.82 -7.49
N PRO A 128 29.67 1.18 -7.81
CA PRO A 128 29.31 2.54 -8.23
C PRO A 128 29.51 3.56 -7.09
N PRO A 129 29.59 4.87 -7.40
CA PRO A 129 30.13 5.86 -6.46
C PRO A 129 29.30 5.99 -5.17
N PHE A 130 30.03 6.01 -4.07
CA PHE A 130 29.52 6.28 -2.72
C PHE A 130 28.98 7.71 -2.63
N CYS A 131 27.89 7.90 -1.87
CA CYS A 131 27.39 9.23 -1.52
C CYS A 131 28.36 9.89 -0.53
N GLU A 132 29.38 10.57 -1.07
CA GLU A 132 30.48 11.18 -0.32
C GLU A 132 30.07 12.53 0.29
N ASN A 133 28.99 12.52 1.08
CA ASN A 133 28.57 13.60 1.98
C ASN A 133 27.60 13.11 3.08
N CYS A 134 27.72 11.85 3.51
CA CYS A 134 27.10 11.41 4.76
C CYS A 134 27.88 11.99 5.96
N HIS A 135 27.56 13.23 6.36
CA HIS A 135 28.04 13.79 7.62
C HIS A 135 27.56 12.91 8.78
N THR A 136 28.51 12.19 9.37
CA THR A 136 28.29 11.28 10.49
C THR A 136 28.18 12.05 11.79
N ASP A 137 26.99 12.58 12.06
CA ASP A 137 26.46 12.82 13.41
C ASP A 137 25.02 12.30 13.45
N ALA A 138 24.87 11.04 13.07
CA ALA A 138 23.57 10.39 12.98
C ALA A 138 23.03 10.10 14.39
N GLU A 139 22.15 10.98 14.87
CA GLU A 139 21.08 10.56 15.77
C GLU A 139 20.37 9.37 15.11
N LYS A 140 20.71 8.17 15.58
CA LYS A 140 20.19 6.92 15.05
C LYS A 140 18.69 6.91 15.31
N THR A 141 17.93 7.25 14.28
CA THR A 141 16.50 7.52 14.40
C THR A 141 15.81 6.27 14.93
N GLY A 142 14.84 6.42 15.86
CA GLY A 142 14.21 5.27 16.50
C GLY A 142 13.63 4.27 15.48
N LEU A 143 13.15 4.80 14.35
CA LEU A 143 12.64 4.02 13.22
C LEU A 143 13.71 3.13 12.56
N GLU A 144 14.95 3.61 12.42
CA GLU A 144 16.07 2.84 11.89
C GLU A 144 16.52 1.73 12.85
N GLU A 145 16.47 1.99 14.16
CA GLU A 145 16.68 0.94 15.16
C GLU A 145 15.58 -0.12 15.13
N THR A 146 14.31 0.29 15.06
CA THR A 146 13.16 -0.61 14.87
C THR A 146 13.31 -1.46 13.61
N ALA A 147 13.70 -0.85 12.48
CA ALA A 147 13.95 -1.56 11.23
C ALA A 147 15.03 -2.64 11.38
N MET A 148 16.20 -2.26 11.92
CA MET A 148 17.32 -3.17 12.10
C MET A 148 17.03 -4.26 13.14
N ALA A 149 16.20 -3.99 14.16
CA ALA A 149 15.71 -4.99 15.09
C ALA A 149 14.80 -6.01 14.40
N ALA A 150 13.79 -5.55 13.66
CA ALA A 150 12.84 -6.42 12.97
C ALA A 150 13.50 -7.28 11.87
N VAL A 151 14.50 -6.74 11.16
CA VAL A 151 15.35 -7.50 10.22
C VAL A 151 16.03 -8.68 10.95
N ARG A 152 16.67 -8.44 12.10
CA ARG A 152 17.32 -9.50 12.89
C ARG A 152 16.31 -10.50 13.47
N GLU A 153 15.16 -10.03 13.93
CA GLU A 153 14.13 -10.84 14.57
C GLU A 153 13.48 -11.83 13.60
N HIS A 154 13.30 -11.45 12.33
CA HIS A 154 12.51 -12.23 11.37
C HIS A 154 13.31 -12.92 10.27
N ALA A 155 14.62 -12.66 10.15
CA ALA A 155 15.48 -13.23 9.11
C ALA A 155 15.46 -14.77 9.02
N PHE A 156 15.23 -15.48 10.12
CA PHE A 156 15.19 -16.95 10.13
C PHE A 156 13.96 -17.54 9.42
N ALA A 157 12.87 -16.77 9.26
CA ALA A 157 11.57 -17.25 8.78
C ALA A 157 11.24 -16.84 7.33
N VAL A 158 12.17 -16.18 6.64
CA VAL A 158 12.03 -15.67 5.27
C VAL A 158 13.28 -15.98 4.45
N ASN A 159 13.22 -15.89 3.11
CA ASN A 159 14.38 -16.18 2.26
C ASN A 159 15.33 -14.98 2.14
N LEU A 160 14.80 -13.74 2.25
CA LEU A 160 15.59 -12.51 2.32
C LEU A 160 14.82 -11.46 3.11
N ILE A 161 15.52 -10.66 3.92
CA ILE A 161 15.00 -9.44 4.53
C ILE A 161 16.13 -8.41 4.70
N GLY A 162 15.86 -7.14 4.39
CA GLY A 162 16.84 -6.07 4.54
C GLY A 162 16.26 -4.69 4.26
N VAL A 163 16.85 -3.64 4.84
CA VAL A 163 16.49 -2.25 4.52
C VAL A 163 16.86 -1.95 3.07
N SER A 164 15.97 -1.29 2.31
CA SER A 164 16.24 -0.88 0.93
C SER A 164 17.36 0.16 0.89
N GLU A 165 18.31 -0.02 -0.03
CA GLU A 165 19.35 0.98 -0.36
C GLU A 165 18.90 1.90 -1.51
N MET A 166 17.78 1.59 -2.18
CA MET A 166 17.32 2.26 -3.40
C MET A 166 16.17 3.27 -3.15
N LEU A 167 15.49 3.16 -2.01
CA LEU A 167 14.33 3.98 -1.66
C LEU A 167 14.65 5.00 -0.55
N PRO A 168 13.82 6.05 -0.37
CA PRO A 168 14.05 7.09 0.64
C PRO A 168 14.19 6.53 2.06
N ARG A 169 15.25 6.96 2.76
CA ARG A 169 15.53 6.64 4.16
C ARG A 169 15.62 7.94 4.95
N THR A 170 14.69 8.14 5.86
CA THR A 170 14.52 9.35 6.68
C THR A 170 14.18 8.96 8.12
N SER A 171 14.14 9.94 9.03
CA SER A 171 13.76 9.72 10.43
C SER A 171 12.30 9.31 10.65
N GLN A 172 11.43 9.45 9.64
CA GLN A 172 9.97 9.21 9.73
C GLN A 172 9.44 8.17 8.74
N LEU A 173 10.26 7.80 7.74
CA LEU A 173 9.93 6.84 6.69
C LEU A 173 11.20 6.12 6.23
N LEU A 174 11.14 4.80 6.16
CA LEU A 174 12.11 3.94 5.48
C LEU A 174 11.41 2.72 4.86
N PHE A 175 12.13 2.00 4.01
CA PHE A 175 11.62 0.81 3.31
C PHE A 175 12.46 -0.43 3.59
N ILE A 176 11.80 -1.58 3.68
CA ILE A 176 12.40 -2.89 3.90
C ILE A 176 11.90 -3.84 2.82
N ASN A 177 12.83 -4.50 2.14
CA ASN A 177 12.52 -5.56 1.19
C ASN A 177 12.44 -6.89 1.93
N VAL A 178 11.45 -7.71 1.58
CA VAL A 178 11.30 -9.08 2.06
C VAL A 178 11.05 -9.99 0.87
N THR A 179 11.84 -11.06 0.75
CA THR A 179 11.46 -12.22 -0.07
C THR A 179 10.98 -13.31 0.89
N THR A 180 9.70 -13.64 0.84
CA THR A 180 9.11 -14.64 1.71
C THR A 180 9.67 -16.04 1.41
N ALA A 181 9.37 -16.97 2.31
CA ALA A 181 9.72 -18.38 2.16
C ALA A 181 9.18 -19.00 0.84
N GLU A 182 7.98 -18.59 0.42
CA GLU A 182 7.31 -18.96 -0.82
C GLU A 182 7.90 -18.26 -2.07
N ASN A 183 8.94 -17.43 -1.92
CA ASN A 183 9.56 -16.58 -2.94
C ASN A 183 8.70 -15.41 -3.46
N HIS A 184 7.69 -14.97 -2.70
CA HIS A 184 7.02 -13.70 -2.98
C HIS A 184 7.86 -12.52 -2.50
N THR A 185 8.01 -11.49 -3.34
CA THR A 185 8.74 -10.27 -2.99
C THR A 185 7.79 -9.17 -2.53
N HIS A 186 8.13 -8.48 -1.45
CA HIS A 186 7.40 -7.32 -0.97
C HIS A 186 8.36 -6.22 -0.56
N CYS A 187 8.08 -4.99 -0.97
CA CYS A 187 8.64 -3.81 -0.33
C CYS A 187 7.63 -3.32 0.71
N ILE A 188 8.10 -3.16 1.94
CA ILE A 188 7.34 -2.78 3.12
C ILE A 188 7.80 -1.40 3.56
N GLU A 189 6.88 -0.46 3.70
CA GLU A 189 7.19 0.81 4.36
C GLU A 189 7.08 0.67 5.89
N LEU A 190 7.97 1.35 6.60
CA LEU A 190 7.91 1.57 8.03
C LEU A 190 7.78 3.07 8.28
N THR A 191 6.77 3.46 9.05
CA THR A 191 6.53 4.84 9.51
C THR A 191 6.08 4.85 10.97
N ILE A 192 5.85 6.03 11.54
CA ILE A 192 5.20 6.18 12.85
C ILE A 192 3.78 5.57 12.93
N LYS A 193 3.14 5.26 11.80
CA LYS A 193 1.84 4.55 11.74
C LYS A 193 1.98 3.03 11.83
N GLY A 194 3.21 2.51 11.84
CA GLY A 194 3.53 1.09 11.74
C GLY A 194 3.95 0.68 10.33
N TRP A 195 3.63 -0.56 9.98
CA TRP A 195 4.15 -1.31 8.83
C TRP A 195 3.08 -1.50 7.76
N ARG A 196 3.41 -1.31 6.47
CA ARG A 196 2.46 -1.53 5.37
C ARG A 196 3.17 -2.08 4.14
N VAL A 197 2.51 -2.93 3.36
CA VAL A 197 3.02 -3.33 2.04
C VAL A 197 2.94 -2.12 1.10
N ALA A 198 4.10 -1.63 0.66
CA ALA A 198 4.20 -0.55 -0.33
C ALA A 198 4.14 -1.10 -1.76
N SER A 199 4.69 -2.29 -2.01
CA SER A 199 4.61 -2.96 -3.32
C SER A 199 4.85 -4.46 -3.22
N ASN A 200 4.38 -5.23 -4.21
CA ASN A 200 4.69 -6.64 -4.43
C ASN A 200 6.01 -6.86 -5.21
N ARG A 201 6.94 -5.91 -5.13
CA ARG A 201 8.28 -5.95 -5.72
C ARG A 201 9.26 -5.27 -4.79
N ASN A 202 10.48 -5.81 -4.67
CA ASN A 202 11.57 -5.16 -3.95
C ASN A 202 11.90 -3.80 -4.58
N ASP A 203 12.36 -2.84 -3.76
CA ASP A 203 12.81 -1.50 -4.18
C ASP A 203 11.76 -0.71 -4.99
N CYS A 204 10.49 -0.90 -4.68
CA CYS A 204 9.35 -0.34 -5.40
C CYS A 204 8.27 0.17 -4.42
N MET A 205 7.70 1.34 -4.69
CA MET A 205 6.61 1.94 -3.90
C MET A 205 5.24 1.87 -4.62
N ASN A 206 5.18 1.21 -5.79
CA ASN A 206 3.97 1.12 -6.59
C ASN A 206 3.11 -0.05 -6.07
N GLY A 207 2.04 0.28 -5.33
CA GLY A 207 1.09 -0.72 -4.85
C GLY A 207 0.29 -1.39 -5.96
N ASP A 208 -0.23 -2.59 -5.69
CA ASP A 208 -1.14 -3.28 -6.61
C ASP A 208 -2.60 -2.88 -6.33
N PHE A 209 -3.18 -2.03 -7.18
CA PHE A 209 -4.58 -1.58 -7.06
C PHE A 209 -5.61 -2.73 -7.07
N ARG A 210 -5.25 -3.91 -7.64
CA ARG A 210 -6.11 -5.11 -7.60
C ARG A 210 -6.15 -5.75 -6.21
N GLN A 211 -5.21 -5.39 -5.34
CA GLN A 211 -5.06 -5.86 -3.97
C GLN A 211 -4.99 -4.66 -3.00
N LEU A 212 -5.91 -3.70 -3.17
CA LEU A 212 -5.90 -2.43 -2.44
C LEU A 212 -5.89 -2.60 -0.91
N SER A 213 -6.59 -3.61 -0.38
CA SER A 213 -6.74 -3.85 1.06
C SER A 213 -5.40 -4.06 1.79
N ILE A 214 -4.49 -4.87 1.23
CA ILE A 214 -3.18 -5.11 1.85
C ILE A 214 -2.20 -3.93 1.67
N HIS A 215 -2.38 -3.14 0.61
CA HIS A 215 -1.55 -1.95 0.32
C HIS A 215 -2.00 -0.69 1.05
N THR A 216 -3.15 -0.71 1.74
CA THR A 216 -3.68 0.43 2.52
C THR A 216 -3.70 0.17 4.03
N LYS A 217 -3.60 -1.09 4.46
CA LYS A 217 -3.64 -1.52 5.86
C LYS A 217 -2.28 -1.39 6.55
N TYR A 218 -2.21 -0.54 7.58
CA TYR A 218 -1.10 -0.54 8.51
C TYR A 218 -1.25 -1.64 9.57
N PHE A 219 -0.13 -2.27 9.91
CA PHE A 219 0.03 -3.25 10.97
C PHE A 219 0.92 -2.65 12.07
N GLU A 220 0.67 -3.02 13.33
CA GLU A 220 1.47 -2.55 14.47
C GLU A 220 2.89 -3.13 14.50
N THR A 221 3.04 -4.40 14.10
CA THR A 221 4.31 -5.13 14.08
C THR A 221 4.58 -5.78 12.72
N LEU A 222 5.87 -5.93 12.36
CA LEU A 222 6.26 -6.67 11.17
C LEU A 222 5.84 -8.15 11.26
N HIS A 223 5.85 -8.74 12.46
CA HIS A 223 5.33 -10.08 12.71
C HIS A 223 3.86 -10.23 12.29
N ALA A 224 2.99 -9.27 12.65
CA ALA A 224 1.57 -9.32 12.27
C ALA A 224 1.38 -9.20 10.75
N LEU A 225 2.15 -8.34 10.09
CA LEU A 225 2.14 -8.18 8.63
C LEU A 225 2.59 -9.48 7.94
N LEU A 226 3.76 -10.02 8.31
CA LEU A 226 4.31 -11.26 7.74
C LEU A 226 3.40 -12.47 7.99
N THR A 227 2.76 -12.52 9.16
CA THR A 227 1.73 -13.51 9.49
C THR A 227 0.53 -13.45 8.56
N GLU A 228 0.13 -12.28 8.06
CA GLU A 228 -0.98 -12.16 7.11
C GLU A 228 -0.55 -12.54 5.68
N ILE A 229 0.62 -12.08 5.21
CA ILE A 229 1.04 -12.25 3.82
C ILE A 229 1.78 -13.56 3.49
N SER A 230 2.36 -14.26 4.46
CA SER A 230 3.15 -15.49 4.24
C SER A 230 2.67 -16.66 5.12
N PRO A 231 1.93 -17.63 4.54
CA PRO A 231 1.57 -18.88 5.21
C PRO A 231 2.75 -19.72 5.71
N GLU A 232 3.89 -19.72 5.01
CA GLU A 232 5.11 -20.41 5.47
C GLU A 232 5.80 -19.67 6.61
N TYR A 233 5.81 -18.33 6.62
CA TYR A 233 6.34 -17.57 7.76
C TYR A 233 5.66 -17.97 9.07
N ARG A 234 4.32 -18.12 9.06
CA ARG A 234 3.56 -18.60 10.24
C ARG A 234 4.05 -19.97 10.72
N GLN A 235 4.30 -20.90 9.79
CA GLN A 235 4.77 -22.25 10.11
C GLN A 235 6.19 -22.24 10.65
N ARG A 236 7.12 -21.52 10.00
CA ARG A 236 8.52 -21.40 10.42
C ARG A 236 8.66 -20.71 11.78
N PHE A 237 7.91 -19.62 12.01
CA PHE A 237 7.90 -18.91 13.27
C PHE A 237 7.34 -19.77 14.42
N GLY A 238 6.24 -20.50 14.18
CA GLY A 238 5.69 -21.46 15.14
C GLY A 238 6.65 -22.60 15.48
N GLY A 239 7.32 -23.17 14.46
CA GLY A 239 8.33 -24.22 14.66
C GLY A 239 9.55 -23.76 15.46
N GLU A 240 10.03 -22.54 15.21
CA GLU A 240 11.12 -21.93 15.99
C GLU A 240 10.72 -21.66 17.44
N LEU A 241 9.48 -21.23 17.68
CA LEU A 241 8.95 -21.04 19.04
C LEU A 241 8.87 -22.37 19.80
N ILE A 242 8.39 -23.45 19.17
CA ILE A 242 8.37 -24.80 19.76
C ILE A 242 9.80 -25.28 20.06
N THR A 243 10.75 -25.03 19.15
CA THR A 243 12.17 -25.38 19.34
C THR A 243 12.77 -24.65 20.54
N LYS A 244 12.50 -23.34 20.70
CA LYS A 244 12.97 -22.56 21.85
C LYS A 244 12.32 -22.99 23.16
N LEU A 245 11.01 -23.24 23.18
CA LEU A 245 10.29 -23.69 24.37
C LEU A 245 10.76 -25.06 24.85
N SER A 246 10.96 -26.01 23.93
CA SER A 246 11.48 -27.35 24.27
C SER A 246 12.93 -27.31 24.77
N ALA A 247 13.80 -26.47 24.18
CA ALA A 247 15.15 -26.27 24.68
C ALA A 247 15.18 -25.73 26.12
N VAL A 248 14.32 -24.75 26.44
CA VAL A 248 14.18 -24.22 27.80
C VAL A 248 13.68 -25.29 28.78
N ALA A 249 12.68 -26.10 28.40
CA ALA A 249 12.17 -27.16 29.26
C ALA A 249 13.27 -28.17 29.64
N VAL A 250 14.05 -28.64 28.68
CA VAL A 250 15.19 -29.55 28.89
C VAL A 250 16.28 -28.92 29.78
N GLU A 251 16.47 -27.60 29.72
CA GLU A 251 17.42 -26.90 30.60
C GLU A 251 16.94 -26.83 32.06
N GLN A 252 15.62 -26.67 32.29
CA GLN A 252 15.05 -26.67 33.63
C GLN A 252 15.14 -28.06 34.29
N GLU A 253 14.85 -29.14 33.54
CA GLU A 253 14.98 -30.52 34.03
C GLU A 253 16.42 -30.82 34.49
N LYS A 254 17.42 -30.39 33.72
CA LYS A 254 18.85 -30.55 34.05
C LYS A 254 19.30 -29.71 35.25
N LYS A 255 18.65 -28.56 35.51
CA LYS A 255 18.91 -27.75 36.71
C LYS A 255 18.30 -28.40 37.96
N GLY A 256 17.12 -29.02 37.84
CA GLY A 256 16.52 -29.80 38.93
C GLY A 256 17.39 -30.96 39.40
N GLN A 257 17.99 -31.72 38.47
CA GLN A 257 18.80 -32.90 38.79
C GLN A 257 20.20 -32.62 39.35
N ASN A 258 20.69 -31.39 39.31
CA ASN A 258 22.02 -31.00 39.84
C ASN A 258 21.95 -30.37 41.25
N THR A 259 20.84 -30.55 41.96
CA THR A 259 20.60 -29.96 43.31
C THR A 259 20.28 -31.00 44.39
N GLU A 260 20.52 -32.28 44.12
CA GLU A 260 20.52 -33.40 45.10
C GLU A 260 21.93 -33.97 45.27
#